data_AF-A0A945NI21-F1
#
_entry.id   AF-A0A945NI21-F1
#
_cell.length_a   1.000
_cell.length_b   1.000
_cell.length_c   1.000
_cell.angle_alpha   90.00
_cell.angle_beta   90.00
_cell.angle_gamma   90.00
#
_symmetry.space_group_name_H-M   'P 1'
#
loop_
_entity.id
_entity.type
_entity.pdbx_description
1 polymer ?
#
loop_
_entity_poly.entity_id
_entity_poly.type
_entity_poly.pdbx_seq_one_letter_code
_entity_poly.pdbx_strand_id
1 'polypeptide(L)'
;DRDWLLGNEMSLADIAWMPNVHRMMLMDWPLERYPHLCRWFEQVKARPSYQKALVEWEPAGLQDRFSRYVVERQKETGIHVTAFGVLAKAAA
;
A
#
# COMPACT_ATOMS: atom_id res chain seq x y z
N ASP A 1 11.52 -18.48 -8.01
CA ASP A 1 10.68 -17.47 -8.68
C ASP A 1 9.22 -17.59 -8.26
N ARG A 2 8.62 -16.43 -7.94
CA ARG A 2 7.18 -16.26 -7.68
C ARG A 2 6.80 -14.86 -8.17
N ASP A 3 6.10 -14.80 -9.30
CA ASP A 3 5.66 -13.56 -9.94
C ASP A 3 4.36 -13.02 -9.35
N TRP A 4 3.66 -13.79 -8.52
CA TRP A 4 2.42 -13.42 -7.85
C TRP A 4 2.42 -13.99 -6.42
N LEU A 5 1.43 -13.63 -5.59
CA LEU A 5 1.44 -14.00 -4.17
C LEU A 5 1.52 -15.51 -3.92
N LEU A 6 0.84 -16.30 -4.75
CA LEU A 6 0.76 -17.76 -4.60
C LEU A 6 1.59 -18.56 -5.61
N GLY A 7 2.30 -17.92 -6.53
CA GLY A 7 3.06 -18.65 -7.56
C GLY A 7 3.42 -17.79 -8.77
N ASN A 8 3.41 -18.40 -9.95
CA ASN A 8 3.81 -17.77 -11.21
C ASN A 8 2.62 -17.20 -11.99
N GLU A 9 1.39 -17.42 -11.52
CA GLU A 9 0.17 -16.91 -12.13
C GLU A 9 -0.64 -16.09 -11.13
N MET A 10 -1.34 -15.08 -11.65
CA MET A 10 -2.23 -14.23 -10.85
C MET A 10 -3.41 -15.06 -10.35
N SER A 11 -3.73 -14.91 -9.07
CA SER A 11 -4.76 -15.68 -8.38
C SER A 11 -5.74 -14.77 -7.66
N LEU A 12 -6.75 -15.37 -7.04
CA LEU A 12 -7.69 -14.65 -6.17
C LEU A 12 -6.98 -13.95 -5.00
N ALA A 13 -5.83 -14.48 -4.54
CA ALA A 13 -5.06 -13.82 -3.49
C ALA A 13 -4.58 -12.43 -3.93
N ASP A 14 -4.12 -12.28 -5.17
CA ASP A 14 -3.64 -11.01 -5.69
C ASP A 14 -4.78 -9.98 -5.78
N ILE A 15 -5.96 -10.43 -6.21
CA ILE A 15 -7.17 -9.61 -6.29
C ILE A 15 -7.60 -9.15 -4.89
N ALA A 16 -7.60 -10.04 -3.90
CA ALA A 16 -8.01 -9.73 -2.54
C ALA A 16 -7.03 -8.77 -1.84
N TRP A 17 -5.74 -8.89 -2.10
CA TRP A 17 -4.71 -8.07 -1.45
C TRP A 17 -4.44 -6.73 -2.15
N MET A 18 -4.68 -6.62 -3.45
CA MET A 18 -4.50 -5.38 -4.23
C MET A 18 -5.10 -4.13 -3.56
N PRO A 19 -6.40 -4.08 -3.18
CA PRO A 19 -6.98 -2.88 -2.55
C PRO A 19 -6.39 -2.58 -1.16
N ASN A 20 -5.99 -3.62 -0.42
CA ASN A 20 -5.40 -3.45 0.90
C ASN A 20 -4.03 -2.77 0.80
N VAL A 21 -3.17 -3.27 -0.10
CA VAL A 21 -1.82 -2.69 -0.29
C VAL A 21 -1.89 -1.31 -0.93
N HIS A 22 -2.86 -1.07 -1.82
CA HIS A 22 -3.16 0.27 -2.32
C HIS A 22 -3.46 1.26 -1.19
N ARG A 23 -4.34 0.89 -0.26
CA ARG A 23 -4.67 1.74 0.88
C ARG A 23 -3.49 1.94 1.82
N MET A 24 -2.66 0.91 2.03
CA MET A 24 -1.44 1.04 2.82
C MET A 24 -0.47 2.06 2.19
N MET A 25 -0.34 2.05 0.86
CA MET A 25 0.44 3.06 0.13
C MET A 25 -0.12 4.47 0.33
N LEU A 26 -1.44 4.65 0.24
CA LEU A 26 -2.09 5.95 0.48
C LEU A 26 -1.93 6.47 1.92
N MET A 27 -1.63 5.57 2.87
CA MET A 27 -1.47 5.87 4.29
C MET A 27 0.00 5.86 4.75
N ASP A 28 0.94 6.04 3.82
CA ASP A 28 2.40 6.13 4.08
C ASP A 28 2.98 4.92 4.84
N TRP A 29 2.45 3.72 4.56
CA TRP A 29 3.07 2.51 5.06
C TRP A 29 4.45 2.33 4.41
N PRO A 30 5.50 1.95 5.17
CA PRO A 30 6.87 1.80 4.66
C PRO A 30 7.02 0.52 3.84
N LEU A 31 6.36 0.47 2.67
CA LEU A 31 6.32 -0.70 1.78
C LEU A 31 7.71 -1.04 1.24
N GLU A 32 8.62 -0.07 1.13
CA GLU A 32 9.99 -0.23 0.64
C GLU A 32 10.82 -1.22 1.46
N ARG A 33 10.39 -1.51 2.70
CA ARG A 33 10.98 -2.55 3.55
C ARG A 33 10.68 -3.97 3.06
N TYR A 34 9.72 -4.12 2.16
CA TYR A 34 9.23 -5.39 1.64
C TYR A 34 9.44 -5.43 0.12
N PRO A 35 10.68 -5.66 -0.36
CA PRO A 35 11.04 -5.51 -1.78
C PRO A 35 10.20 -6.41 -2.70
N HIS A 36 9.89 -7.63 -2.27
CA HIS A 36 9.01 -8.54 -3.04
C HIS A 36 7.57 -8.03 -3.11
N LEU A 37 7.07 -7.39 -2.06
CA LEU A 37 5.74 -6.79 -2.05
C LEU A 37 5.69 -5.54 -2.92
N CYS A 38 6.71 -4.68 -2.87
CA CYS A 38 6.84 -3.54 -3.78
C CYS A 38 6.87 -3.99 -5.25
N ARG A 39 7.71 -4.96 -5.59
CA ARG A 39 7.78 -5.54 -6.93
C ARG A 39 6.42 -6.08 -7.38
N TRP A 40 5.71 -6.76 -6.48
CA TRP A 40 4.37 -7.26 -6.77
C TRP A 40 3.36 -6.15 -6.98
N PHE A 41 3.40 -5.11 -6.15
CA PHE A 41 2.42 -4.05 -6.22
C PHE A 41 2.62 -3.17 -7.47
N GLU A 42 3.86 -2.94 -7.90
CA GLU A 42 4.13 -2.27 -9.18
C GLU A 42 3.59 -3.07 -10.38
N GLN A 43 3.75 -4.40 -10.35
CA GLN A 43 3.18 -5.27 -11.38
C GLN A 43 1.65 -5.25 -11.37
N VAL A 44 1.02 -5.18 -10.19
CA VAL A 44 -0.44 -5.02 -10.06
C VAL A 44 -0.91 -3.68 -10.61
N LYS A 45 -0.25 -2.58 -10.25
CA LYS A 45 -0.56 -1.21 -10.72
C LYS A 45 -0.48 -1.06 -12.24
N ALA A 46 0.41 -1.81 -12.89
CA ALA A 46 0.57 -1.80 -14.35
C ALA A 46 -0.61 -2.44 -15.10
N ARG A 47 -1.51 -3.16 -14.41
CA ARG A 47 -2.64 -3.84 -15.07
C ARG A 47 -3.80 -2.88 -15.33
N PRO A 48 -4.47 -2.97 -16.50
CA PRO A 48 -5.71 -2.23 -16.73
C PRO A 48 -6.81 -2.53 -15.70
N SER A 49 -6.83 -3.75 -15.15
CA SER A 49 -7.79 -4.14 -14.11
C SER A 49 -7.62 -3.36 -12.81
N TYR A 50 -6.40 -2.95 -12.46
CA TYR A 50 -6.16 -2.13 -11.28
C TYR A 50 -6.79 -0.74 -11.43
N GLN A 51 -6.59 -0.11 -12.59
CA GLN A 51 -7.22 1.19 -12.87
C GLN A 51 -8.75 1.06 -12.86
N LYS A 52 -9.29 0.13 -13.66
CA LYS A 52 -10.74 0.00 -13.86
C LYS A 52 -11.52 -0.49 -12.64
N ALA A 53 -10.95 -1.39 -11.84
CA ALA A 53 -11.69 -2.03 -10.75
C ALA A 53 -11.38 -1.44 -9.37
N LEU A 54 -10.33 -0.62 -9.27
CA LEU A 54 -9.95 0.01 -8.00
C LEU A 54 -9.92 1.52 -8.13
N VAL A 55 -8.97 2.08 -8.90
CA VAL A 55 -8.73 3.53 -8.94
C VAL A 55 -9.95 4.31 -9.44
N GLU A 56 -10.58 3.86 -10.54
CA GLU A 56 -11.76 4.51 -11.12
C GLU A 56 -13.02 4.41 -10.22
N TRP A 57 -13.04 3.44 -9.30
CA TRP A 57 -14.14 3.26 -8.35
C TRP A 57 -13.92 4.00 -7.03
N GLU A 58 -12.76 4.60 -6.82
CA GLU A 58 -12.50 5.38 -5.61
C GLU A 58 -13.39 6.63 -5.59
N PRO A 59 -14.02 6.95 -4.44
CA PRO A 59 -14.66 8.23 -4.26
C PRO A 59 -13.69 9.39 -4.54
N ALA A 60 -14.20 10.46 -5.16
CA ALA A 60 -13.41 11.64 -5.42
C ALA A 60 -12.74 12.18 -4.14
N GLY A 61 -11.44 12.46 -4.23
CA GLY A 61 -10.65 13.01 -3.12
C GLY A 61 -10.26 12.00 -2.02
N LEU A 62 -10.48 10.70 -2.21
CA LEU A 62 -10.10 9.68 -1.22
C LEU A 62 -8.59 9.66 -0.97
N GLN A 63 -7.78 9.75 -2.02
CA GLN A 63 -6.32 9.75 -1.93
C GLN A 63 -5.81 10.94 -1.09
N ASP A 64 -6.32 12.15 -1.38
CA ASP A 64 -5.99 13.36 -0.62
C ASP A 64 -6.45 13.27 0.85
N ARG A 65 -7.58 12.60 1.10
CA ARG A 65 -8.09 12.41 2.46
C ARG A 65 -7.17 11.52 3.28
N PHE A 66 -6.68 10.41 2.72
CA PHE A 66 -5.74 9.53 3.43
C PHE A 66 -4.39 10.19 3.65
N SER A 67 -3.84 10.84 2.62
CA SER A 67 -2.57 11.57 2.75
C SER A 67 -2.64 12.66 3.81
N ARG A 68 -3.70 13.50 3.81
CA ARG A 68 -3.91 14.52 4.85
C ARG A 68 -4.06 13.92 6.24
N TYR A 69 -4.84 12.83 6.38
CA TYR A 69 -5.00 12.18 7.67
C TYR A 69 -3.67 11.74 8.29
N VAL A 70 -2.75 11.17 7.48
CA VAL A 70 -1.43 10.77 7.96
C VAL A 70 -0.64 11.97 8.46
N VAL A 71 -0.58 13.03 7.66
CA VAL A 71 0.15 14.27 7.99
C VAL A 71 -0.42 14.94 9.24
N GLU A 72 -1.74 15.09 9.32
CA GLU A 72 -2.44 15.71 10.44
C GLU A 72 -2.24 14.89 11.72
N ARG A 73 -2.42 13.57 11.66
CA ARG A 73 -2.19 12.68 12.80
C ARG A 73 -0.76 12.80 13.33
N GLN A 74 0.23 12.78 12.45
CA GLN A 74 1.63 12.93 12.85
C GLN A 74 1.89 14.30 13.47
N LYS A 75 1.31 15.37 12.93
CA LYS A 75 1.46 16.72 13.46
C LYS A 75 0.82 16.89 14.85
N GLU A 76 -0.39 16.35 15.04
CA GLU A 76 -1.17 16.54 16.28
C GLU A 76 -0.68 15.64 17.42
N THR A 77 -0.30 14.40 17.11
CA THR A 77 0.01 13.39 18.14
C THR A 77 1.48 13.00 18.19
N GLY A 78 2.28 13.39 17.20
CA GLY A 78 3.64 12.87 16.99
C GLY A 78 3.67 11.42 16.50
N ILE A 79 2.52 10.77 16.29
CA ILE A 79 2.43 9.35 15.96
C ILE A 79 2.37 9.17 14.45
N HIS A 80 3.39 8.51 13.90
CA HIS A 80 3.42 7.95 12.56
C HIS A 80 3.36 6.41 12.61
N VAL A 81 3.03 5.73 11.51
CA VAL A 81 3.03 4.25 11.49
C VAL A 81 4.42 3.66 11.78
N THR A 82 5.47 4.41 11.43
CA THR A 82 6.86 4.09 11.77
C THR A 82 7.20 4.33 13.25
N ALA A 83 6.25 4.67 14.12
CA ALA A 83 6.50 4.77 15.57
C ALA A 83 6.34 3.43 16.31
N PHE A 84 5.87 2.37 15.63
CA PHE A 84 5.43 1.13 16.29
C PHE A 84 6.33 -0.07 16.02
N GLY A 85 6.75 -0.76 17.09
CA GLY A 85 7.38 -2.08 17.02
C GLY A 85 8.53 -2.18 16.02
N VAL A 86 8.51 -3.22 15.17
CA VAL A 86 9.52 -3.42 14.12
C VAL A 86 9.49 -2.36 13.02
N LEU A 87 8.48 -1.47 12.98
CA LEU A 87 8.34 -0.34 12.05
C LEU A 87 9.04 0.92 12.53
N ALA A 88 9.29 1.03 13.83
CA ALA A 88 10.29 1.96 14.33
C ALA A 88 11.63 1.57 13.72
N LYS A 89 12.22 2.45 12.90
CA LYS A 89 13.64 2.31 12.55
C LYS A 89 14.37 2.12 13.88
N ALA A 90 15.11 1.02 14.02
CA ALA A 90 16.10 0.93 15.07
C ALA A 90 16.97 2.19 14.93
N ALA A 91 17.13 2.94 16.02
CA ALA A 91 18.02 4.08 16.05
C ALA A 91 19.37 3.62 15.49
N ALA A 92 19.74 4.16 14.33
CA ALA A 92 21.09 4.05 13.79
C ALA A 92 22.01 4.94 14.62
#